data_AF-A0A2J8TEA0-F1
#
_entry.id   AF-A0A2J8TEA0-F1
#
_cell.length_a   1.000
_cell.length_b   1.000
_cell.length_c   1.000
_cell.angle_alpha   90.00
_cell.angle_beta   90.00
_cell.angle_gamma   90.00
#
_symmetry.space_group_name_H-M   'P 1'
#
loop_
_entity.id
_entity.type
_entity.pdbx_description
1 polymer ?
#
loop_
_entity_poly.entity_id
_entity_poly.type
_entity_poly.pdbx_seq_one_letter_code
_entity_poly.pdbx_strand_id
1 'polypeptide(L)'
;MPSGPLPRTSMVPGPTTAPQETQNGAADAASKAGRKSSLPSVAPTGSASAAEDGAYTVRPSSGPHGSQPFTLAVLLRGRVFNIPIRRLDGGCHYALGREGRNHEELFCSVAAMVQHFTQHPLPLVDRHSGSRELTCLLFPAKP
;
A
#
# COMPACT_ATOMS: atom_id res chain seq x y z
N MET A 1 -60.98 -3.13 3.09
CA MET A 1 -60.34 -4.00 4.10
C MET A 1 -59.79 -5.23 3.38
N PRO A 2 -58.65 -5.84 3.78
CA PRO A 2 -57.70 -5.46 4.85
C PRO A 2 -56.22 -5.43 4.34
N SER A 3 -55.38 -4.46 4.71
CA SER A 3 -54.47 -4.43 5.87
C SER A 3 -53.92 -5.80 6.31
N GLY A 4 -52.71 -6.13 5.87
CA GLY A 4 -51.90 -7.25 6.40
C GLY A 4 -51.08 -6.83 7.63
N PRO A 5 -50.85 -7.74 8.60
CA PRO A 5 -50.53 -7.39 9.98
C PRO A 5 -49.05 -7.11 10.26
N LEU A 6 -48.78 -6.19 11.18
CA LEU A 6 -47.60 -6.17 12.03
C LEU A 6 -47.98 -6.71 13.42
N PRO A 7 -47.13 -7.54 14.03
CA PRO A 7 -46.94 -7.51 15.48
C PRO A 7 -45.43 -7.32 15.80
N ARG A 8 -45.00 -6.25 16.47
CA ARG A 8 -44.96 -5.97 17.92
C ARG A 8 -44.08 -6.89 18.79
N THR A 9 -42.94 -6.31 19.20
CA THR A 9 -42.33 -6.26 20.55
C THR A 9 -42.23 -7.53 21.40
N SER A 10 -41.01 -7.89 21.82
CA SER A 10 -40.62 -8.03 23.25
C SER A 10 -39.12 -8.38 23.27
N MET A 11 -38.21 -7.49 23.65
CA MET A 11 -37.82 -7.20 25.04
C MET A 11 -37.50 -8.48 25.82
N VAL A 12 -36.20 -8.80 25.95
CA VAL A 12 -35.51 -8.95 27.25
C VAL A 12 -34.02 -9.31 27.03
N PRO A 13 -33.09 -8.57 27.66
CA PRO A 13 -31.71 -9.01 27.89
C PRO A 13 -31.65 -9.81 29.19
N GLY A 14 -30.98 -10.98 29.17
CA GLY A 14 -30.85 -11.86 30.34
C GLY A 14 -29.40 -12.00 30.82
N PRO A 15 -29.14 -12.17 32.14
CA PRO A 15 -27.94 -11.71 32.82
C PRO A 15 -27.00 -12.83 33.34
N THR A 16 -25.75 -12.42 33.59
CA THR A 16 -24.81 -12.80 34.67
C THR A 16 -24.92 -14.18 35.34
N THR A 17 -23.80 -14.91 35.35
CA THR A 17 -23.35 -15.68 36.54
C THR A 17 -21.81 -15.73 36.60
N ALA A 18 -21.24 -14.99 37.55
CA ALA A 18 -19.99 -15.33 38.24
C ALA A 18 -20.38 -15.95 39.60
N PRO A 19 -19.46 -16.34 40.51
CA PRO A 19 -18.08 -16.83 40.42
C PRO A 19 -18.01 -18.31 40.91
N GLN A 20 -16.88 -19.02 40.81
CA GLN A 20 -16.44 -19.97 41.86
C GLN A 20 -14.93 -20.26 41.75
N GLU A 21 -14.23 -19.92 42.84
CA GLU A 21 -12.93 -20.47 43.21
C GLU A 21 -13.08 -21.94 43.65
N THR A 22 -12.04 -22.75 43.42
CA THR A 22 -11.56 -23.78 44.37
C THR A 22 -10.14 -24.19 43.97
N GLN A 23 -9.17 -23.54 44.62
CA GLN A 23 -8.13 -24.14 45.47
C GLN A 23 -7.59 -25.53 45.10
N ASN A 24 -6.27 -25.62 44.91
CA ASN A 24 -5.31 -26.67 45.33
C ASN A 24 -3.93 -26.22 44.78
N GLY A 25 -2.83 -26.00 45.49
CA GLY A 25 -2.33 -26.53 46.75
C GLY A 25 -0.92 -27.11 46.49
N ALA A 26 0.09 -26.61 47.23
CA ALA A 26 1.46 -27.11 47.41
C ALA A 26 2.61 -26.62 46.48
N ALA A 27 3.46 -25.74 47.05
CA ALA A 27 4.91 -25.87 47.34
C ALA A 27 5.82 -26.62 46.33
N ASP A 28 7.11 -26.36 46.18
CA ASP A 28 8.12 -25.37 46.57
C ASP A 28 9.41 -25.82 45.82
N ALA A 29 10.40 -24.93 45.73
CA ALA A 29 11.81 -25.24 45.47
C ALA A 29 12.22 -25.91 44.13
N ALA A 30 12.96 -25.16 43.31
CA ALA A 30 14.38 -25.47 43.08
C ALA A 30 15.04 -24.41 42.19
N SER A 31 15.90 -23.62 42.81
CA SER A 31 16.91 -22.79 42.14
C SER A 31 17.84 -23.64 41.26
N LYS A 32 18.18 -23.16 40.05
CA LYS A 32 19.53 -23.35 39.52
C LYS A 32 19.94 -22.30 38.48
N ALA A 33 20.94 -21.54 38.91
CA ALA A 33 22.03 -20.89 38.18
C ALA A 33 22.06 -21.04 36.65
N GLY A 34 22.22 -19.91 35.95
CA GLY A 34 22.55 -19.89 34.53
C GLY A 34 22.94 -18.51 34.01
N ARG A 35 24.03 -17.91 34.53
CA ARG A 35 24.74 -16.82 33.84
C ARG A 35 25.30 -17.33 32.52
N LYS A 36 24.99 -16.67 31.39
CA LYS A 36 25.84 -16.40 30.21
C LYS A 36 24.92 -15.83 29.10
N SER A 37 25.00 -14.53 28.86
CA SER A 37 25.84 -13.91 27.82
C SER A 37 25.31 -14.16 26.41
N SER A 38 24.77 -13.08 25.85
CA SER A 38 25.04 -12.61 24.48
C SER A 38 24.84 -13.62 23.35
N LEU A 39 23.67 -13.52 22.71
CA LEU A 39 23.64 -13.33 21.27
C LEU A 39 22.57 -12.27 20.99
N PRO A 40 22.92 -11.06 20.50
CA PRO A 40 21.92 -10.30 19.76
C PRO A 40 21.56 -11.19 18.57
N SER A 41 20.29 -11.56 18.47
CA SER A 41 19.77 -12.04 17.20
C SER A 41 19.86 -10.87 16.24
N VAL A 42 21.03 -10.72 15.62
CA VAL A 42 21.22 -9.91 14.43
C VAL A 42 20.44 -10.64 13.36
N ALA A 43 19.11 -10.44 13.36
CA ALA A 43 18.38 -10.49 12.12
C ALA A 43 19.13 -9.54 11.18
N PRO A 44 19.42 -9.94 9.94
CA PRO A 44 20.12 -9.06 9.04
C PRO A 44 19.38 -7.73 9.05
N THR A 45 20.12 -6.66 9.27
CA THR A 45 19.82 -5.35 8.70
C THR A 45 19.77 -5.56 7.19
N GLY A 46 18.73 -6.25 6.70
CA GLY A 46 18.26 -6.09 5.36
C GLY A 46 17.68 -4.71 5.41
N SER A 47 18.47 -3.75 4.92
CA SER A 47 18.03 -2.39 4.72
C SER A 47 16.58 -2.42 4.25
N ALA A 48 15.64 -2.07 5.13
CA ALA A 48 14.46 -1.37 4.67
C ALA A 48 15.07 -0.12 4.08
N SER A 49 15.40 -0.22 2.78
CA SER A 49 16.18 0.74 2.02
C SER A 49 15.72 2.10 2.49
N ALA A 50 16.64 2.96 2.95
CA ALA A 50 16.33 4.38 3.04
C ALA A 50 15.70 4.71 1.69
N ALA A 51 14.39 4.87 1.69
CA ALA A 51 13.63 4.67 0.48
C ALA A 51 13.77 6.00 -0.24
N GLU A 52 14.72 6.04 -1.17
CA GLU A 52 15.21 7.27 -1.76
C GLU A 52 14.07 7.94 -2.51
N ASP A 53 13.97 9.26 -2.36
CA ASP A 53 13.01 10.05 -3.11
C ASP A 53 13.25 9.89 -4.60
N GLY A 54 12.19 9.61 -5.35
CA GLY A 54 12.30 9.29 -6.78
C GLY A 54 12.55 7.82 -7.07
N ALA A 55 12.47 6.92 -6.07
CA ALA A 55 12.45 5.49 -6.32
C ALA A 55 11.16 5.08 -7.06
N TYR A 56 11.26 4.23 -8.08
CA TYR A 56 10.12 3.89 -8.94
C TYR A 56 10.07 2.43 -9.37
N THR A 57 8.85 1.91 -9.59
CA THR A 57 8.61 0.59 -10.18
C THR A 57 7.48 0.65 -11.20
N VAL A 58 7.55 -0.18 -12.23
CA VAL A 58 6.44 -0.40 -13.16
C VAL A 58 5.88 -1.79 -12.91
N ARG A 59 4.58 -1.86 -12.61
CA ARG A 59 3.89 -3.13 -12.35
C ARG A 59 2.68 -3.31 -13.28
N PRO A 60 2.25 -4.55 -13.54
CA PRO A 60 0.97 -4.81 -14.18
C PRO A 60 -0.17 -4.16 -13.40
N SER A 61 -1.13 -3.58 -14.11
CA SER A 61 -2.38 -3.11 -13.51
C SER A 61 -3.25 -4.29 -13.11
N SER A 62 -3.97 -4.18 -11.99
CA SER A 62 -4.82 -5.26 -11.46
C SER A 62 -6.20 -5.33 -12.12
N GLY A 63 -6.57 -4.32 -12.91
CA GLY A 63 -7.89 -4.23 -13.55
C GLY A 63 -7.91 -4.81 -14.96
N PRO A 64 -9.06 -5.29 -15.46
CA PRO A 64 -9.23 -5.83 -16.81
C PRO A 64 -9.16 -4.75 -17.92
N HIS A 65 -8.68 -3.55 -17.59
CA HIS A 65 -8.68 -2.40 -18.48
C HIS A 65 -7.52 -2.52 -19.48
N GLY A 66 -7.80 -3.05 -20.67
CA GLY A 66 -6.82 -3.18 -21.76
C GLY A 66 -6.19 -1.86 -22.23
N SER A 67 -6.77 -0.72 -21.83
CA SER A 67 -6.24 0.62 -22.05
C SER A 67 -5.22 1.08 -21.00
N GLN A 68 -5.10 0.38 -19.85
CA GLN A 68 -4.18 0.70 -18.76
C GLN A 68 -3.42 -0.55 -18.30
N PRO A 69 -2.52 -1.09 -19.15
CA PRO A 69 -1.85 -2.35 -18.86
C PRO A 69 -0.90 -2.29 -17.66
N PHE A 70 -0.34 -1.12 -17.36
CA PHE A 70 0.69 -0.94 -16.33
C PHE A 70 0.36 0.21 -15.38
N THR A 71 1.01 0.21 -14.22
CA THR A 71 1.01 1.31 -13.25
C THR A 71 2.45 1.62 -12.86
N LEU A 72 2.81 2.89 -12.96
CA LEU A 72 4.06 3.43 -12.42
C LEU A 72 3.82 3.79 -10.94
N ALA A 73 4.55 3.15 -10.04
CA ALA A 73 4.57 3.49 -8.62
C ALA A 73 5.85 4.28 -8.34
N VAL A 74 5.71 5.51 -7.85
CA VAL A 74 6.84 6.40 -7.51
C VAL A 74 6.79 6.73 -6.04
N LEU A 75 7.88 6.52 -5.33
CA LEU A 75 8.05 6.94 -3.95
C LEU A 75 8.58 8.37 -3.90
N LEU A 76 7.87 9.22 -3.18
CA LEU A 76 8.27 10.58 -2.91
C LEU A 76 7.79 10.98 -1.51
N ARG A 77 8.72 11.43 -0.68
CA ARG A 77 8.58 11.92 0.70
C ARG A 77 7.84 10.93 1.59
N GLY A 78 8.22 9.65 1.48
CA GLY A 78 7.60 8.55 2.22
C GLY A 78 6.20 8.17 1.74
N ARG A 79 5.74 8.67 0.58
CA ARG A 79 4.44 8.35 -0.02
C ARG A 79 4.61 7.71 -1.39
N VAL A 80 3.79 6.71 -1.69
CA VAL A 80 3.80 6.03 -3.00
C VAL A 80 2.67 6.57 -3.86
N PHE A 81 3.04 7.22 -4.95
CA PHE A 81 2.13 7.72 -5.97
C PHE A 81 1.93 6.65 -7.05
N ASN A 82 0.68 6.23 -7.24
CA ASN A 82 0.32 5.25 -8.26
C ASN A 82 -0.27 5.96 -9.47
N ILE A 83 0.45 5.88 -10.59
CA ILE A 83 0.14 6.62 -11.80
C ILE A 83 -0.16 5.60 -12.89
N PRO A 84 -1.38 5.56 -13.44
CA PRO A 84 -1.69 4.62 -14.49
C PRO A 84 -0.86 4.93 -15.76
N ILE A 85 -0.39 3.88 -16.43
CA ILE A 85 0.22 3.98 -17.75
C ILE A 85 -0.83 3.49 -18.75
N ARG A 86 -1.31 4.42 -19.57
CA ARG A 86 -2.30 4.17 -20.61
C ARG A 86 -1.63 3.74 -21.91
N ARG A 87 -2.30 2.89 -22.67
CA ARG A 87 -1.91 2.48 -24.02
C ARG A 87 -2.93 3.03 -25.01
N LEU A 88 -2.44 3.82 -25.96
CA LEU A 88 -3.22 4.57 -26.96
C LEU A 88 -2.96 4.03 -28.37
N ASP A 89 -3.74 4.54 -29.34
CA ASP A 89 -3.57 4.30 -30.78
C ASP A 89 -3.43 2.82 -31.15
N GLY A 90 -4.29 1.98 -30.58
CA GLY A 90 -4.30 0.54 -30.85
C GLY A 90 -3.09 -0.24 -30.30
N GLY A 91 -2.21 0.38 -29.51
CA GLY A 91 -1.03 -0.26 -28.94
C GLY A 91 0.31 0.43 -29.21
N CYS A 92 0.31 1.44 -30.08
CA CYS A 92 1.53 2.07 -30.58
C CYS A 92 2.14 3.09 -29.61
N HIS A 93 1.31 3.74 -28.80
CA HIS A 93 1.73 4.82 -27.92
C HIS A 93 1.33 4.57 -26.47
N TYR A 94 2.12 5.15 -25.56
CA TYR A 94 1.90 5.12 -24.13
C TYR A 94 1.82 6.53 -23.57
N ALA A 95 0.93 6.74 -22.60
CA ALA A 95 0.78 8.01 -21.90
C ALA A 95 0.72 7.76 -20.38
N LEU A 96 1.21 8.70 -19.59
CA LEU A 96 1.16 8.64 -18.12
C LEU A 96 -0.02 9.43 -17.56
N GLY A 97 -0.69 8.85 -16.56
CA GLY A 97 -1.75 9.49 -15.81
C GLY A 97 -3.14 9.30 -16.43
N ARG A 98 -4.05 10.19 -16.04
CA ARG A 98 -5.45 10.19 -16.51
C ARG A 98 -5.59 11.03 -17.77
N GLU A 99 -6.48 10.59 -18.64
CA GLU A 99 -6.89 11.31 -19.85
C GLU A 99 -7.38 12.72 -19.56
N GLY A 100 -7.11 13.66 -20.47
CA GLY A 100 -7.65 15.02 -20.40
C GLY A 100 -6.88 15.96 -19.47
N ARG A 101 -5.65 15.58 -19.07
CA ARG A 101 -4.70 16.54 -18.49
C ARG A 101 -4.05 17.32 -19.62
N ASN A 102 -3.89 18.63 -19.43
CA ASN A 102 -3.39 19.59 -20.44
C ASN A 102 -1.93 19.35 -20.90
N HIS A 103 -1.28 18.30 -20.43
CA HIS A 103 0.12 17.96 -20.71
C HIS A 103 0.26 16.43 -20.83
N GLU A 104 -0.52 15.84 -21.73
CA GLU A 104 -0.45 14.41 -22.00
C GLU A 104 0.68 14.14 -23.00
N GLU A 105 1.77 13.57 -22.51
CA GLU A 105 2.93 13.21 -23.33
C GLU A 105 2.77 11.79 -23.87
N LEU A 106 3.06 11.63 -25.17
CA LEU A 106 2.97 10.36 -25.86
C LEU A 106 4.36 9.79 -26.09
N PHE A 107 4.53 8.53 -25.72
CA PHE A 107 5.80 7.81 -25.82
C PHE A 107 5.63 6.55 -26.67
N CYS A 108 6.62 6.22 -27.49
CA CYS A 108 6.59 5.00 -28.31
C CYS A 108 6.78 3.71 -27.46
N SER A 109 7.25 3.82 -26.22
CA SER A 109 7.38 2.69 -25.29
C SER A 109 7.41 3.14 -23.83
N VAL A 110 7.14 2.21 -22.91
CA VAL A 110 7.28 2.43 -21.46
C VAL A 110 8.72 2.79 -21.08
N ALA A 111 9.71 2.21 -21.75
CA ALA A 111 11.12 2.51 -21.48
C ALA A 111 11.48 3.95 -21.88
N ALA A 112 11.04 4.40 -23.06
CA ALA A 112 11.25 5.78 -23.52
C ALA A 112 10.56 6.79 -22.58
N MET A 113 9.35 6.45 -22.12
CA MET A 113 8.61 7.22 -21.13
C MET A 113 9.38 7.34 -19.80
N VAL A 114 9.86 6.22 -19.24
CA VAL A 114 10.64 6.24 -18.00
C VAL A 114 11.92 7.06 -18.18
N GLN A 115 12.63 6.85 -19.30
CA GLN A 115 13.86 7.59 -19.62
C GLN A 115 13.60 9.11 -19.66
N HIS A 116 12.52 9.55 -20.29
CA HIS A 116 12.12 10.95 -20.30
C HIS A 116 11.98 11.50 -18.87
N PHE A 117 11.24 10.81 -18.00
CA PHE A 117 11.03 11.26 -16.63
C PHE A 117 12.22 11.08 -15.68
N THR A 118 13.35 10.52 -16.14
CA THR A 118 14.62 10.61 -15.41
C THR A 118 15.24 12.00 -15.50
N GLN A 119 14.98 12.72 -16.60
CA GLN A 119 15.52 14.06 -16.87
C GLN A 119 14.46 15.15 -16.67
N HIS A 120 13.19 14.81 -16.93
CA HIS A 120 12.06 15.73 -16.84
C HIS A 120 11.24 15.46 -15.55
N PRO A 121 11.01 16.47 -14.69
CA PRO A 121 10.27 16.28 -13.46
C PRO A 121 8.80 15.91 -13.73
N LEU A 122 8.37 14.76 -13.20
CA LEU A 122 7.00 14.28 -13.25
C LEU A 122 6.15 14.96 -12.17
N PRO A 123 5.05 15.65 -12.53
CA PRO A 123 4.16 16.27 -11.57
C PRO A 123 3.25 15.25 -10.89
N LEU A 124 3.45 15.08 -9.58
CA LEU A 124 2.64 14.26 -8.70
C LEU A 124 1.67 15.14 -7.92
N VAL A 125 0.43 14.68 -7.79
CA VAL A 125 -0.60 15.38 -7.02
C VAL A 125 -1.07 14.47 -5.93
N ASP A 126 -0.88 14.90 -4.69
CA ASP A 126 -1.40 14.21 -3.53
C ASP A 126 -2.91 14.47 -3.40
N ARG A 127 -3.71 13.39 -3.44
CA ARG A 127 -5.17 13.51 -3.39
C ARG A 127 -5.70 13.92 -2.01
N HIS A 128 -4.92 13.74 -0.95
CA HIS A 128 -5.33 14.03 0.42
C HIS A 128 -5.03 15.47 0.81
N SER A 129 -3.85 15.98 0.49
CA SER A 129 -3.43 17.35 0.80
C SER A 129 -3.67 18.33 -0.33
N GLY A 130 -3.89 17.85 -1.56
CA GLY A 130 -3.93 18.69 -2.76
C GLY A 130 -2.56 19.25 -3.16
N SER A 131 -1.49 18.87 -2.45
CA SER A 131 -0.13 19.31 -2.77
C SER A 131 0.30 18.77 -4.12
N ARG A 132 0.94 19.63 -4.91
CA ARG A 132 1.57 19.25 -6.16
C ARG A 132 3.08 19.27 -5.95
N GLU A 133 3.70 18.13 -6.19
CA GLU A 133 5.13 17.93 -6.03
C GLU A 133 5.72 17.47 -7.36
N LEU A 134 6.99 17.79 -7.60
CA LEU A 134 7.72 17.38 -8.81
C LEU A 134 8.82 16.41 -8.39
N THR A 135 9.00 15.35 -9.14
CA THR A 135 10.10 14.40 -8.91
C THR A 135 10.56 13.75 -10.21
N CYS A 136 11.82 13.37 -10.27
CA CYS A 136 12.35 12.58 -11.38
C CYS A 136 12.39 11.11 -10.99
N LEU A 137 12.38 10.23 -11.99
CA LEU A 137 12.56 8.80 -11.80
C LEU A 137 14.06 8.51 -11.66
N LEU A 138 14.54 8.45 -10.43
CA LEU A 138 15.98 8.39 -10.13
C LEU A 138 16.44 6.95 -9.90
N PHE A 139 15.71 6.21 -9.07
CA PHE A 139 16.14 4.91 -8.58
C PHE A 139 15.15 3.82 -9.00
N PRO A 140 15.51 2.91 -9.92
CA PRO A 140 14.66 1.77 -10.22
C PRO A 140 14.60 0.86 -8.99
N ALA A 141 13.42 0.74 -8.40
CA ALA A 141 13.14 -0.19 -7.32
C ALA A 141 12.77 -1.56 -7.89
N LYS A 142 13.01 -2.61 -7.09
CA LYS A 142 12.57 -3.96 -7.46
C LYS A 142 11.08 -4.11 -7.11
N PRO A 143 10.25 -4.64 -8.02
CA PRO A 143 8.87 -5.00 -7.71
C PRO A 143 8.78 -6.23 -6.79
#